data_AF-A0A7J9S1P1-F1
#
_entry.id   AF-A0A7J9S1P1-F1
#
_cell.length_a   1.000
_cell.length_b   1.000
_cell.length_c   1.000
_cell.angle_alpha   90.00
_cell.angle_beta   90.00
_cell.angle_gamma   90.00
#
_symmetry.space_group_name_H-M   'P 1'
#
loop_
_entity.id
_entity.type
_entity.pdbx_description
1 polymer ?
#
loop_
_entity_poly.entity_id
_entity_poly.type
_entity_poly.pdbx_seq_one_letter_code
_entity_poly.pdbx_strand_id
1 'polypeptide(L)'
;MKELKFKTAILLALLTCLAGISSVSADTAINTTYVIDTPGNYYLTDNITRTTTYAIEITCSDVVLDGKGYFIDGAGDGASNFGIYANGVSNITIKNLNIWNFLQDMLVELTYILIM
;
A
#
# COMPACT_ATOMS: atom_id res chain seq x y z
N MET A 1 -11.67 31.15 42.10
CA MET A 1 -12.29 31.00 40.75
C MET A 1 -11.31 31.02 39.58
N LYS A 2 -10.12 31.65 39.68
CA LYS A 2 -9.13 31.71 38.57
C LYS A 2 -8.43 30.35 38.30
N GLU A 3 -8.04 29.66 39.36
CA GLU A 3 -7.40 28.33 39.31
C GLU A 3 -8.25 27.24 38.64
N LEU A 4 -9.58 27.29 38.86
CA LEU A 4 -10.50 26.30 38.32
C LEU A 4 -10.58 26.42 36.79
N LYS A 5 -10.70 27.65 36.27
CA LYS A 5 -10.75 27.91 34.82
C LYS A 5 -9.46 27.52 34.09
N PHE A 6 -8.30 27.68 34.73
CA PHE A 6 -7.00 27.34 34.14
C PHE A 6 -6.81 25.82 34.01
N LYS A 7 -7.18 25.06 35.06
CA LYS A 7 -7.14 23.59 35.01
C LYS A 7 -8.11 23.02 33.98
N THR A 8 -9.32 23.58 33.88
CA THR A 8 -10.30 23.14 32.86
C THR A 8 -9.84 23.48 31.44
N ALA A 9 -9.19 24.62 31.24
CA ALA A 9 -8.63 25.01 29.94
C ALA A 9 -7.49 24.07 29.50
N ILE A 10 -6.60 23.70 30.42
CA ILE A 10 -5.53 22.71 30.14
C ILE A 10 -6.12 21.33 29.84
N LEU A 11 -7.16 20.92 30.57
CA LEU A 11 -7.83 19.64 30.36
C LEU A 11 -8.56 19.60 29.00
N LEU A 12 -9.24 20.69 28.60
CA LEU A 12 -9.85 20.80 27.28
C LEU A 12 -8.79 20.79 26.16
N ALA A 13 -7.69 21.53 26.33
CA ALA A 13 -6.61 21.57 25.35
C ALA A 13 -5.99 20.18 25.13
N LEU A 14 -5.72 19.43 26.20
CA LEU A 14 -5.21 18.06 26.10
C LEU A 14 -6.21 17.11 25.42
N LEU A 15 -7.52 17.29 25.66
CA LEU A 15 -8.56 16.46 25.04
C LEU A 15 -8.70 16.73 23.53
N THR A 16 -8.55 17.98 23.09
CA THR A 16 -8.57 18.33 21.67
C THR A 16 -7.28 17.90 20.95
N CYS A 17 -6.15 17.82 21.64
CA CYS A 17 -4.91 17.28 21.07
C CYS A 17 -5.06 15.79 20.70
N LEU A 18 -5.84 15.04 21.49
CA LEU A 18 -6.04 13.60 21.26
C LEU A 18 -6.95 13.32 20.05
N ALA A 19 -7.85 14.25 19.72
CA ALA A 19 -8.76 14.13 18.56
C ALA A 19 -8.08 14.36 17.20
N GLY A 20 -6.85 14.91 17.19
CA GLY A 20 -6.05 15.14 15.99
C GLY A 20 -5.06 14.01 15.65
N ILE A 21 -5.07 12.92 16.42
CA ILE A 21 -4.18 11.78 16.17
C ILE A 21 -4.82 10.95 15.05
N SER A 22 -4.33 11.10 13.82
CA SER A 22 -4.64 10.16 12.74
C SER A 22 -4.29 8.75 13.22
N SER A 23 -5.21 7.79 13.06
CA SER A 23 -4.93 6.40 13.40
C SER A 23 -3.69 5.95 12.63
N VAL A 24 -2.59 5.67 13.32
CA VAL A 24 -1.43 5.02 12.69
C VAL A 24 -1.85 3.58 12.43
N SER A 25 -2.18 3.25 11.18
CA SER A 25 -2.25 1.85 10.78
C SER A 25 -0.82 1.33 10.78
N ALA A 26 -0.61 0.17 11.40
CA ALA A 26 0.67 -0.52 11.26
C ALA A 26 0.79 -0.94 9.78
N ASP A 27 1.93 -0.62 9.16
CA ASP A 27 2.19 -1.06 7.80
C ASP A 27 2.22 -2.60 7.74
N THR A 28 1.58 -3.17 6.73
CA THR A 28 1.47 -4.62 6.55
C THR A 28 2.66 -5.16 5.74
N ALA A 29 3.39 -6.11 6.30
CA ALA A 29 4.50 -6.78 5.62
C ALA A 29 3.98 -7.86 4.64
N ILE A 30 4.55 -7.91 3.44
CA ILE A 30 4.28 -8.90 2.41
C ILE A 30 5.60 -9.57 2.00
N ASN A 31 5.61 -10.90 1.87
CA ASN A 31 6.77 -11.68 1.41
C ASN A 31 6.39 -12.77 0.38
N THR A 32 5.13 -12.80 -0.03
CA THR A 32 4.57 -13.79 -0.94
C THR A 32 3.40 -13.17 -1.69
N THR A 33 2.73 -13.95 -2.53
CA THR A 33 1.53 -13.53 -3.22
C THR A 33 0.46 -13.05 -2.24
N TYR A 34 -0.16 -11.91 -2.49
CA TYR A 34 -1.02 -11.26 -1.51
C TYR A 34 -2.20 -10.51 -2.15
N VAL A 35 -3.34 -10.49 -1.46
CA VAL A 35 -4.51 -9.70 -1.84
C VAL A 35 -4.66 -8.54 -0.85
N ILE A 36 -4.58 -7.32 -1.36
CA ILE A 36 -4.80 -6.08 -0.61
C ILE A 36 -6.28 -5.70 -0.75
N ASP A 37 -7.07 -6.09 0.25
CA ASP A 37 -8.52 -5.87 0.31
C ASP A 37 -8.95 -4.80 1.33
N THR A 38 -7.98 -4.22 2.05
CA THR A 38 -8.19 -3.16 3.03
C THR A 38 -7.28 -1.96 2.78
N PRO A 39 -7.80 -0.72 2.82
CA PRO A 39 -6.99 0.50 2.70
C PRO A 39 -5.82 0.53 3.68
N GLY A 40 -4.68 1.04 3.25
CA GLY A 40 -3.51 1.18 4.12
C GLY A 40 -2.16 1.09 3.43
N ASN A 41 -1.13 0.95 4.25
CA ASN A 41 0.26 0.86 3.81
C ASN A 41 0.74 -0.58 3.85
N TYR A 42 1.45 -0.98 2.81
CA TYR A 42 2.00 -2.31 2.61
C TYR A 42 3.46 -2.19 2.16
N TYR A 43 4.29 -3.15 2.54
CA TYR A 43 5.67 -3.20 2.07
C TYR A 43 6.17 -4.61 1.84
N LEU A 44 7.06 -4.76 0.86
CA LEU A 44 7.75 -6.01 0.64
C LEU A 44 8.87 -6.22 1.67
N THR A 45 9.00 -7.47 2.11
CA THR A 45 10.06 -7.95 3.01
C THR A 45 10.93 -9.03 2.39
N ASP A 46 10.56 -9.52 1.20
CA ASP A 46 11.33 -10.45 0.39
C ASP A 46 10.92 -10.30 -1.09
N ASN A 47 11.71 -10.91 -1.96
CA ASN A 47 11.39 -11.02 -3.38
C ASN A 47 10.25 -12.01 -3.60
N ILE A 48 9.34 -11.69 -4.51
CA ILE A 48 8.25 -12.59 -4.91
C ILE A 48 8.60 -13.17 -6.27
N THR A 49 8.65 -14.50 -6.35
CA THR A 49 8.98 -15.22 -7.60
C THR A 49 7.89 -16.23 -7.93
N ARG A 50 7.77 -16.59 -9.22
CA ARG A 50 6.89 -17.68 -9.71
C ARG A 50 5.41 -17.51 -9.37
N THR A 51 4.75 -16.57 -10.04
CA THR A 51 3.31 -16.30 -9.87
C THR A 51 2.47 -17.08 -10.89
N THR A 52 1.35 -17.68 -10.48
CA THR A 52 0.47 -18.44 -11.39
C THR A 52 -0.64 -17.60 -12.03
N THR A 53 -0.94 -16.40 -11.50
CA THR A 53 -1.97 -15.49 -12.07
C THR A 53 -1.70 -14.03 -11.71
N TYR A 54 -1.55 -13.69 -10.42
CA TYR A 54 -1.15 -12.35 -9.96
C TYR A 54 -0.13 -12.48 -8.81
N ALA A 55 0.86 -11.59 -8.72
CA ALA A 55 1.69 -11.51 -7.52
C ALA A 55 0.97 -10.75 -6.42
N ILE A 56 0.50 -9.55 -6.73
CA ILE A 56 -0.30 -8.72 -5.81
C ILE A 56 -1.60 -8.34 -6.51
N GLU A 57 -2.73 -8.58 -5.85
CA GLU A 57 -4.04 -8.11 -6.28
C GLU A 57 -4.50 -6.99 -5.34
N ILE A 58 -4.93 -5.85 -5.86
CA ILE A 58 -5.43 -4.72 -5.08
C ILE A 58 -6.91 -4.51 -5.41
N THR A 59 -7.77 -4.78 -4.43
CA THR A 59 -9.24 -4.73 -4.57
C THR A 59 -9.88 -3.58 -3.80
N CYS A 60 -9.07 -2.70 -3.19
CA CYS A 60 -9.53 -1.52 -2.47
C CYS A 60 -8.75 -0.24 -2.87
N SER A 61 -9.35 0.92 -2.63
CA SER A 61 -8.71 2.23 -2.81
C SER A 61 -7.83 2.61 -1.61
N ASP A 62 -7.07 3.71 -1.74
CA ASP A 62 -6.25 4.29 -0.66
C ASP A 62 -5.15 3.34 -0.17
N VAL A 63 -4.34 2.86 -1.12
CA VAL A 63 -3.27 1.87 -0.88
C VAL A 63 -1.91 2.47 -1.22
N VAL A 64 -0.94 2.28 -0.33
CA VAL A 64 0.48 2.49 -0.61
C VAL A 64 1.21 1.16 -0.54
N LEU A 65 1.86 0.76 -1.63
CA LEU A 65 2.74 -0.41 -1.68
C LEU A 65 4.19 0.06 -1.88
N ASP A 66 5.04 -0.20 -0.90
CA ASP A 66 6.47 0.09 -0.95
C ASP A 66 7.28 -1.20 -1.15
N GLY A 67 7.89 -1.35 -2.32
CA GLY A 67 8.74 -2.50 -2.62
C GLY A 67 10.02 -2.57 -1.78
N LYS A 68 10.44 -1.47 -1.14
CA LYS A 68 11.68 -1.37 -0.34
C LYS A 68 12.93 -1.92 -1.05
N GLY A 69 12.95 -1.90 -2.38
CA GLY A 69 14.05 -2.42 -3.22
C GLY A 69 13.95 -3.92 -3.56
N TYR A 70 12.98 -4.66 -3.03
CA TYR A 70 12.67 -6.02 -3.46
C TYR A 70 12.03 -6.04 -4.86
N PHE A 71 11.97 -7.22 -5.47
CA PHE A 71 11.41 -7.40 -6.81
C PHE A 71 10.26 -8.41 -6.86
N ILE A 72 9.47 -8.31 -7.92
CA ILE A 72 8.47 -9.30 -8.33
C ILE A 72 8.89 -9.86 -9.69
N ASP A 73 9.13 -11.17 -9.73
CA ASP A 73 9.58 -11.91 -10.92
C ASP A 73 8.51 -12.92 -11.38
N GLY A 74 7.99 -12.69 -12.59
CA GLY A 74 7.05 -13.59 -13.22
C GLY A 74 7.69 -14.90 -13.72
N ALA A 75 6.85 -15.86 -14.10
CA ALA A 75 7.33 -17.18 -14.55
C ALA A 75 7.91 -17.18 -15.98
N GLY A 76 7.73 -16.11 -16.76
CA GLY A 76 8.19 -16.01 -18.15
C GLY A 76 7.58 -17.07 -19.09
N ASP A 77 6.51 -17.73 -18.68
CA ASP A 77 5.93 -18.92 -19.34
C ASP A 77 4.83 -18.59 -20.36
N GLY A 78 4.55 -17.31 -20.58
CA GLY A 78 3.52 -16.92 -21.54
C GLY A 78 2.08 -17.16 -21.06
N ALA A 79 1.86 -17.44 -19.76
CA ALA A 79 0.52 -17.47 -19.19
C ALA A 79 0.08 -16.04 -18.78
N SER A 80 -1.23 -15.78 -18.82
CA SER A 80 -1.85 -14.48 -18.46
C SER A 80 -1.60 -14.12 -16.99
N ASN A 81 -0.37 -13.68 -16.72
CA ASN A 81 0.14 -13.40 -15.39
C ASN A 81 0.42 -11.91 -15.27
N PHE A 82 -0.02 -11.30 -14.16
CA PHE A 82 0.24 -9.90 -13.83
C PHE A 82 1.14 -9.80 -12.60
N GLY A 83 2.12 -8.89 -12.61
CA GLY A 83 2.89 -8.61 -11.40
C GLY A 83 2.01 -8.00 -10.32
N ILE A 84 1.35 -6.89 -10.66
CA ILE A 84 0.35 -6.25 -9.81
C ILE A 84 -0.92 -6.06 -10.65
N TYR A 85 -2.05 -6.50 -10.11
CA TYR A 85 -3.36 -6.29 -10.71
C TYR A 85 -4.22 -5.41 -9.80
N ALA A 86 -4.81 -4.37 -10.37
CA ALA A 86 -5.65 -3.42 -9.66
C ALA A 86 -6.67 -2.85 -10.65
N ASN A 87 -7.96 -3.14 -10.44
CA ASN A 87 -9.03 -2.76 -11.36
C ASN A 87 -10.20 -2.13 -10.59
N GLY A 88 -10.74 -1.02 -11.10
CA GLY A 88 -11.86 -0.33 -10.47
C GLY A 88 -11.53 0.35 -9.13
N VAL A 89 -10.24 0.50 -8.80
CA VAL A 89 -9.74 1.14 -7.56
C VAL A 89 -9.05 2.48 -7.86
N SER A 90 -8.90 3.31 -6.82
CA SER A 90 -8.34 4.66 -6.93
C SER A 90 -7.38 4.97 -5.79
N ASN A 91 -6.56 6.02 -5.97
CA ASN A 91 -5.56 6.45 -4.99
C ASN A 91 -4.58 5.33 -4.59
N ILE A 92 -3.93 4.74 -5.59
CA ILE A 92 -2.93 3.68 -5.42
C ILE A 92 -1.55 4.28 -5.66
N THR A 93 -0.64 4.12 -4.70
CA THR A 93 0.77 4.49 -4.84
C THR A 93 1.62 3.24 -4.77
N ILE A 94 2.41 2.97 -5.81
CA ILE A 94 3.41 1.89 -5.84
C ILE A 94 4.78 2.53 -6.01
N LYS A 95 5.73 2.22 -5.13
CA LYS A 95 7.08 2.83 -5.14
C LYS A 95 8.18 1.83 -4.77
N ASN A 96 9.42 2.15 -5.13
CA ASN A 96 10.63 1.38 -4.80
C ASN A 96 10.53 -0.12 -5.13
N LEU A 97 9.92 -0.46 -6.27
CA LEU A 97 9.63 -1.82 -6.67
C LEU A 97 10.11 -2.09 -8.09
N ASN A 98 10.79 -3.22 -8.28
CA ASN A 98 11.15 -3.72 -9.61
C ASN A 98 10.23 -4.89 -9.98
N ILE A 99 9.72 -4.90 -11.22
CA ILE A 99 8.82 -5.95 -11.71
C ILE A 99 9.25 -6.36 -13.12
N TRP A 100 9.35 -7.66 -13.40
CA TRP A 100 9.74 -8.16 -14.73
C TRP A 100 9.21 -9.58 -15.02
N ASN A 101 9.39 -10.06 -16.26
CA ASN A 101 9.00 -11.41 -16.74
C ASN A 101 7.49 -11.71 -16.70
N PHE A 102 6.65 -10.71 -17.00
CA PHE A 102 5.20 -10.86 -17.18
C PHE A 102 4.80 -10.63 -18.64
N LEU A 103 3.78 -11.35 -19.13
CA LEU A 103 3.36 -11.32 -20.55
C LEU A 103 2.99 -9.92 -21.06
N GLN A 104 2.36 -9.13 -20.21
CA GLN A 104 2.16 -7.71 -20.43
C GLN A 104 3.17 -7.03 -19.53
N ASP A 105 4.32 -6.68 -20.12
CA ASP A 105 5.39 -5.94 -19.45
C ASP A 105 4.85 -4.70 -18.70
N MET A 106 3.67 -4.18 -19.10
CA MET A 106 2.81 -3.30 -18.32
C MET A 106 1.45 -3.12 -19.03
N LEU A 107 0.36 -3.77 -18.59
CA LEU A 107 -1.00 -3.19 -18.77
C LEU A 107 -1.47 -2.72 -17.41
N VAL A 108 -0.92 -1.59 -16.98
CA VAL A 108 -1.54 -0.80 -15.92
C VAL A 108 -2.49 0.16 -16.62
N GLU A 109 -3.75 -0.23 -16.78
CA GLU A 109 -4.83 0.71 -17.05
C GLU A 109 -5.16 1.48 -15.76
N LEU A 110 -4.15 2.11 -15.16
CA LEU A 110 -4.29 3.04 -14.06
C LEU A 110 -3.55 4.32 -14.42
N THR A 111 -4.35 5.29 -14.81
CA THR A 111 -4.10 6.72 -14.77
C THR A 111 -3.17 7.08 -13.61
N TYR A 112 -1.94 7.49 -13.94
CA TYR A 112 -0.85 7.96 -13.06
C TYR A 112 -0.03 6.89 -12.30
N ILE A 113 0.92 6.24 -13.00
CA ILE A 113 2.19 5.87 -12.36
C ILE A 113 3.17 7.03 -12.56
N LEU A 114 3.51 7.72 -11.48
CA LEU A 114 4.66 8.63 -11.44
C LEU A 114 5.91 7.77 -11.20
N ILE A 115 6.60 7.37 -12.28
CA ILE A 115 7.97 6.86 -12.18
C ILE A 115 8.85 8.09 -11.94
N MET A 116 9.31 8.29 -10.70
CA MET A 116 10.42 9.20 -10.39
C MET A 116 11.72 8.40 -10.29
#